data_AF-A0A1D1UGZ3-F1
#
_entry.id   AF-A0A1D1UGZ3-F1
#
_cell.length_a   1.000
_cell.length_b   1.000
_cell.length_c   1.000
_cell.angle_alpha   90.00
_cell.angle_beta   90.00
_cell.angle_gamma   90.00
#
_symmetry.space_group_name_H-M   'P 1'
#
loop_
_entity.id
_entity.type
_entity.pdbx_description
1 polymer ?
#
loop_
_entity_poly.entity_id
_entity_poly.type
_entity_poly.pdbx_seq_one_letter_code
_entity_poly.pdbx_strand_id
1 'polypeptide(L)'
;MDGWATRTAIHTFVRGDVSNQLHNLLLNEHLQWNPEVFYQFLTSISDPNPEIREWVRSCLRSLMKKRNQCFSDFSEAIIFLNACHSHPRFKVAAKLDNQGVEFALVGRECADNRMEIYSLMFKQMVDDQKRITYARILEQILMPVVTRDVQIEANEAYRNVLRDVFRILGLKEMQFSVFIKNTDEEEELEEPEENADADQVEEENQRKAEKQNKAQRKELWIKFRQEIVRRTLLPVSSSVYRQVKYV
;
A
#
# COMPACT_ATOMS: atom_id res chain seq x y z
N MET A 1 31.60 25.22 -16.12
CA MET A 1 30.62 24.65 -15.17
C MET A 1 29.33 24.20 -15.87
N ASP A 2 29.27 24.33 -17.19
CA ASP A 2 28.02 24.24 -17.98
C ASP A 2 27.65 22.80 -18.37
N GLY A 3 28.64 21.89 -18.49
CA GLY A 3 28.41 20.52 -18.92
C GLY A 3 27.64 19.63 -17.92
N TRP A 4 27.69 19.95 -16.61
CA TRP A 4 26.96 19.19 -15.60
C TRP A 4 25.46 19.55 -15.61
N ALA A 5 25.14 20.85 -15.67
CA ALA A 5 23.76 21.32 -15.73
C ALA A 5 23.04 20.80 -16.98
N THR A 6 23.70 20.82 -18.15
CA THR A 6 23.13 20.29 -19.40
C THR A 6 22.90 18.78 -19.34
N ARG A 7 23.82 18.00 -18.75
CA ARG A 7 23.65 16.55 -18.58
C ARG A 7 22.49 16.21 -17.65
N THR A 8 22.37 16.90 -16.53
CA THR A 8 21.25 16.72 -15.59
C THR A 8 19.91 17.08 -16.24
N ALA A 9 19.87 18.15 -17.05
CA ALA A 9 18.68 18.55 -17.79
C ALA A 9 18.26 17.51 -18.84
N ILE A 10 19.20 16.98 -19.62
CA ILE A 10 18.93 15.92 -20.60
C ILE A 10 18.39 14.67 -19.90
N HIS A 11 19.02 14.24 -18.81
CA HIS A 11 18.59 13.05 -18.09
C HIS A 11 17.19 13.22 -17.48
N THR A 12 16.88 14.42 -16.98
CA THR A 12 15.54 14.75 -16.47
C THR A 12 14.50 14.71 -17.59
N PHE A 13 14.81 15.31 -18.75
CA PHE A 13 13.92 15.29 -19.92
C PHE A 13 13.62 13.85 -20.38
N VAL A 14 14.65 13.01 -20.52
CA VAL A 14 14.50 11.61 -20.93
C VAL A 14 13.63 10.83 -19.96
N ARG A 15 13.84 10.96 -18.64
CA ARG A 15 13.00 10.28 -17.64
C ARG A 15 11.53 10.70 -17.76
N GLY A 16 11.26 12.00 -17.89
CA GLY A 16 9.90 12.52 -18.06
C GLY A 16 9.23 12.03 -19.34
N ASP A 17 9.94 12.08 -20.47
CA ASP A 17 9.44 11.63 -21.77
C ASP A 17 9.13 10.12 -21.79
N VAL A 18 10.04 9.29 -21.23
CA VAL A 18 9.82 7.84 -21.11
C VAL A 18 8.59 7.53 -20.26
N SER A 19 8.41 8.19 -19.11
CA SER A 19 7.20 7.99 -18.29
C SER A 19 5.93 8.38 -19.04
N ASN A 20 5.95 9.49 -19.80
CA ASN A 20 4.82 9.93 -20.61
C ASN A 20 4.49 8.92 -21.73
N GLN A 21 5.50 8.45 -22.47
CA GLN A 21 5.30 7.48 -23.55
C GLN A 21 4.77 6.14 -23.01
N LEU A 22 5.36 5.62 -21.93
CA LEU A 22 4.87 4.40 -21.28
C LEU A 22 3.41 4.56 -20.83
N HIS A 23 3.07 5.71 -20.26
CA HIS A 23 1.70 5.99 -19.82
C HIS A 23 0.72 5.97 -21.00
N ASN A 24 1.05 6.63 -22.11
CA ASN A 24 0.21 6.68 -23.30
C ASN A 24 0.06 5.30 -23.96
N LEU A 25 1.14 4.54 -24.08
CA LEU A 25 1.11 3.18 -24.63
C LEU A 25 0.24 2.25 -23.78
N LEU A 26 0.33 2.38 -22.46
CA LEU A 26 -0.54 1.65 -21.54
C LEU A 26 -1.99 2.10 -21.68
N LEU A 27 -2.31 3.40 -21.69
CA LEU A 27 -3.68 3.87 -21.77
C LEU A 27 -4.40 3.48 -23.07
N ASN A 28 -3.65 3.43 -24.18
CA ASN A 28 -4.15 3.03 -25.50
C ASN A 28 -4.05 1.52 -25.74
N GLU A 29 -3.69 0.73 -24.73
CA GLU A 29 -3.60 -0.74 -24.80
C GLU A 29 -2.59 -1.28 -25.84
N HIS A 30 -1.66 -0.44 -26.29
CA HIS A 30 -0.55 -0.82 -27.17
C HIS A 30 0.56 -1.57 -26.41
N LEU A 31 0.60 -1.44 -25.09
CA LEU A 31 1.51 -2.14 -24.19
C LEU A 31 0.73 -2.87 -23.11
N GLN A 32 1.08 -4.14 -22.87
CA GLN A 32 0.50 -4.90 -21.77
C GLN A 32 1.05 -4.45 -20.42
N TRP A 33 0.18 -4.45 -19.41
CA TRP A 33 0.61 -4.24 -18.03
C TRP A 33 1.47 -5.41 -17.57
N ASN A 34 2.71 -5.15 -17.17
CA ASN A 34 3.65 -6.15 -16.68
C ASN A 34 4.46 -5.61 -15.48
N PRO A 35 5.13 -6.49 -14.71
CA PRO A 35 5.89 -6.09 -13.52
C PRO A 35 7.00 -5.07 -13.82
N GLU A 36 7.72 -5.22 -14.93
CA GLU A 36 8.82 -4.34 -15.33
C GLU A 36 8.35 -2.88 -15.45
N VAL A 37 7.28 -2.66 -16.21
CA VAL A 37 6.68 -1.33 -16.44
C VAL A 37 6.06 -0.81 -15.14
N PHE A 38 5.36 -1.67 -14.40
CA PHE A 38 4.73 -1.28 -13.14
C PHE A 38 5.75 -0.76 -12.13
N TYR A 39 6.84 -1.48 -11.90
CA TYR A 39 7.84 -1.07 -10.93
C TYR A 39 8.65 0.14 -11.37
N GLN A 40 8.81 0.36 -12.68
CA GLN A 40 9.34 1.61 -13.19
C GLN A 40 8.47 2.81 -12.80
N PHE A 41 7.13 2.71 -12.90
CA PHE A 41 6.23 3.76 -12.43
C PHE A 41 6.32 3.95 -10.91
N LEU A 42 6.33 2.86 -10.13
CA LEU A 42 6.39 2.96 -8.66
C LEU A 42 7.66 3.69 -8.20
N THR A 43 8.80 3.36 -8.78
CA THR A 43 10.10 3.88 -8.35
C THR A 43 10.31 5.32 -8.82
N SER A 44 9.72 5.69 -9.96
CA SER A 44 9.68 7.07 -10.46
C SER A 44 8.84 8.02 -9.58
N ILE A 45 8.03 7.52 -8.64
CA ILE A 45 7.39 8.36 -7.61
C ILE A 45 8.43 9.04 -6.72
N SER A 46 9.63 8.44 -6.62
CA SER A 46 10.78 8.95 -5.86
C SER A 46 11.80 9.70 -6.74
N ASP A 47 11.42 10.14 -7.95
CA ASP A 47 12.33 10.87 -8.86
C ASP A 47 12.91 12.13 -8.18
N PRO A 48 14.19 12.47 -8.40
CA PRO A 48 14.77 13.72 -7.89
C PRO A 48 14.01 14.98 -8.32
N ASN A 49 13.43 14.98 -9.52
CA ASN A 49 12.68 16.11 -10.06
C ASN A 49 11.21 16.08 -9.56
N PRO A 50 10.73 17.15 -8.88
CA PRO A 50 9.37 17.20 -8.34
C PRO A 50 8.26 17.16 -9.40
N GLU A 51 8.48 17.74 -10.58
CA GLU A 51 7.51 17.74 -11.69
C GLU A 51 7.31 16.32 -12.22
N ILE A 52 8.40 15.56 -12.37
CA ILE A 52 8.32 14.14 -12.77
C ILE A 52 7.58 13.34 -11.70
N ARG A 53 7.89 13.56 -10.41
CA ARG A 53 7.17 12.86 -9.32
C ARG A 53 5.67 13.09 -9.40
N GLU A 54 5.24 14.35 -9.56
CA GLU A 54 3.80 14.66 -9.59
C GLU A 54 3.12 14.14 -10.85
N TRP A 55 3.79 14.23 -12.00
CA TRP A 55 3.32 13.64 -13.25
C TRP A 55 3.11 12.13 -13.11
N VAL A 56 4.13 11.42 -12.62
CA VAL A 56 4.09 9.96 -12.43
C VAL A 56 3.01 9.56 -11.42
N ARG A 57 2.81 10.33 -10.34
CA ARG A 57 1.69 10.10 -9.40
C ARG A 57 0.35 10.19 -10.12
N SER A 58 0.17 11.18 -10.99
CA SER A 58 -1.05 11.33 -11.81
C SER A 58 -1.24 10.18 -12.79
N CYS A 59 -0.18 9.77 -13.49
CA CYS A 59 -0.19 8.60 -14.37
C CYS A 59 -0.60 7.34 -13.63
N LEU A 60 -0.04 7.08 -12.44
CA LEU A 60 -0.37 5.88 -11.69
C LEU A 60 -1.82 5.89 -11.19
N ARG A 61 -2.33 7.05 -10.72
CA ARG A 61 -3.75 7.17 -10.34
C ARG A 61 -4.68 6.85 -11.50
N SER A 62 -4.40 7.37 -12.69
CA SER A 62 -5.24 7.11 -13.88
C SER A 62 -5.14 5.66 -14.36
N LEU A 63 -3.95 5.05 -14.31
CA LEU A 63 -3.75 3.63 -14.62
C LEU A 63 -4.48 2.72 -13.61
N MET A 64 -4.38 3.00 -12.31
CA MET A 64 -5.05 2.23 -11.26
C MET A 64 -6.58 2.32 -11.36
N LYS A 65 -7.15 3.45 -11.80
CA LYS A 65 -8.59 3.58 -12.05
C LYS A 65 -9.08 2.69 -13.20
N LYS A 66 -8.25 2.50 -14.23
CA LYS A 66 -8.59 1.65 -15.38
C LYS A 66 -8.29 0.16 -15.14
N ARG A 67 -7.39 -0.17 -14.20
CA ARG A 67 -6.85 -1.52 -14.05
C ARG A 67 -6.81 -1.99 -12.60
N ASN A 68 -7.65 -2.99 -12.32
CA ASN A 68 -7.63 -3.70 -11.03
C ASN A 68 -6.31 -4.47 -10.77
N GLN A 69 -5.55 -4.81 -11.82
CA GLN A 69 -4.31 -5.58 -11.70
C GLN A 69 -3.23 -4.89 -10.84
N CYS A 70 -3.22 -3.55 -10.78
CA CYS A 70 -2.26 -2.81 -9.97
C CYS A 70 -2.38 -3.13 -8.47
N PHE A 71 -3.58 -3.51 -8.02
CA PHE A 71 -3.84 -3.84 -6.62
C PHE A 71 -3.47 -5.29 -6.29
N SER A 72 -3.62 -6.20 -7.24
CA SER A 72 -3.19 -7.59 -7.07
C SER A 72 -1.68 -7.71 -6.88
N ASP A 73 -0.91 -6.76 -7.43
CA ASP A 73 0.55 -6.79 -7.41
C ASP A 73 1.14 -6.09 -6.17
N PHE A 74 0.30 -5.64 -5.22
CA PHE A 74 0.74 -4.85 -4.06
C PHE A 74 1.75 -5.60 -3.16
N SER A 75 1.46 -6.86 -2.80
CA SER A 75 2.39 -7.64 -1.97
C SER A 75 3.73 -7.88 -2.67
N GLU A 76 3.70 -8.16 -3.98
CA GLU A 76 4.91 -8.32 -4.79
C GLU A 76 5.69 -7.00 -4.89
N ALA A 77 5.01 -5.85 -4.94
CA ALA A 77 5.66 -4.54 -4.90
C ALA A 77 6.45 -4.33 -3.60
N ILE A 78 5.93 -4.76 -2.44
CA ILE A 78 6.69 -4.70 -1.17
C ILE A 78 7.98 -5.51 -1.27
N ILE A 79 7.88 -6.71 -1.84
CA ILE A 79 8.99 -7.65 -1.98
C ILE A 79 10.04 -7.10 -2.96
N PHE A 80 9.61 -6.65 -4.13
CA PHE A 80 10.47 -6.07 -5.17
C PHE A 80 11.20 -4.82 -4.68
N LEU A 81 10.48 -3.87 -4.08
CA LEU A 81 11.08 -2.61 -3.63
C LEU A 81 12.14 -2.80 -2.54
N ASN A 82 12.09 -3.91 -1.79
CA ASN A 82 13.10 -4.29 -0.80
C ASN A 82 14.20 -5.21 -1.35
N ALA A 83 14.21 -5.52 -2.65
CA ALA A 83 15.12 -6.49 -3.29
C ALA A 83 15.14 -7.85 -2.57
N CYS A 84 13.97 -8.35 -2.19
CA CYS A 84 13.87 -9.60 -1.45
C CYS A 84 13.61 -10.79 -2.41
N HIS A 85 14.63 -11.60 -2.65
CA HIS A 85 14.57 -12.74 -3.60
C HIS A 85 14.69 -14.11 -2.94
N SER A 86 14.83 -14.12 -1.61
CA SER A 86 15.21 -15.29 -0.82
C SER A 86 14.14 -16.36 -0.66
N HIS A 87 12.88 -16.07 -1.00
CA HIS A 87 11.77 -16.99 -0.77
C HIS A 87 11.24 -17.55 -2.09
N PRO A 88 10.99 -18.87 -2.21
CA PRO A 88 10.59 -19.51 -3.47
C PRO A 88 9.32 -18.97 -4.13
N ARG A 89 8.46 -18.28 -3.37
CA ARG A 89 7.25 -17.63 -3.90
C ARG A 89 7.52 -16.29 -4.57
N PHE A 90 8.68 -15.65 -4.34
CA PHE A 90 9.02 -14.31 -4.82
C PHE A 90 9.64 -14.37 -6.23
N LYS A 91 8.96 -15.07 -7.14
CA LYS A 91 9.48 -15.40 -8.47
C LYS A 91 9.62 -14.17 -9.36
N VAL A 92 8.73 -13.19 -9.25
CA VAL A 92 8.80 -11.97 -10.06
C VAL A 92 9.98 -11.14 -9.63
N ALA A 93 10.12 -10.89 -8.32
CA ALA A 93 11.30 -10.21 -7.79
C ALA A 93 12.60 -10.90 -8.21
N ALA A 94 12.71 -12.22 -8.05
CA ALA A 94 13.91 -12.97 -8.44
C ALA A 94 14.17 -12.95 -9.96
N LYS A 95 13.13 -12.97 -10.80
CA LYS A 95 13.29 -12.85 -12.25
C LYS A 95 13.88 -11.49 -12.62
N LEU A 96 13.36 -10.41 -12.04
CA LEU A 96 13.78 -9.04 -12.36
C LEU A 96 15.21 -8.77 -11.92
N ASP A 97 15.60 -9.28 -10.75
CA ASP A 97 16.98 -9.24 -10.26
C ASP A 97 17.94 -9.93 -11.24
N ASN A 98 17.61 -11.14 -11.69
CA ASN A 98 18.39 -11.87 -12.71
C ASN A 98 18.47 -11.14 -14.06
N GLN A 99 17.51 -10.27 -14.37
CA GLN A 99 17.50 -9.44 -15.58
C GLN A 99 18.29 -8.13 -15.41
N GLY A 100 18.88 -7.88 -14.24
CA GLY A 100 19.63 -6.65 -13.95
C GLY A 100 18.74 -5.42 -13.79
N VAL A 101 17.48 -5.60 -13.39
CA VAL A 101 16.54 -4.49 -13.18
C VAL A 101 16.82 -3.83 -11.83
N GLU A 102 17.51 -2.69 -11.84
CA GLU A 102 18.01 -2.01 -10.63
C GLU A 102 17.02 -1.00 -10.00
N PHE A 103 15.72 -1.07 -10.28
CA PHE A 103 14.77 -0.07 -9.77
C PHE A 103 14.45 -0.20 -8.27
N ALA A 104 14.91 -1.25 -7.57
CA ALA A 104 14.56 -1.48 -6.18
C ALA A 104 15.01 -0.34 -5.26
N LEU A 105 14.17 -0.02 -4.27
CA LEU A 105 14.42 1.02 -3.28
C LEU A 105 14.99 0.37 -2.01
N VAL A 106 16.18 -0.19 -2.10
CA VAL A 106 16.75 -1.04 -1.04
C VAL A 106 17.10 -0.24 0.22
N GLY A 107 17.14 -0.91 1.36
CA GLY A 107 17.72 -0.36 2.58
C GLY A 107 16.75 0.43 3.48
N ARG A 108 17.29 1.08 4.50
CA ARG A 108 16.52 1.83 5.50
C ARG A 108 16.35 3.29 5.10
N GLU A 109 17.34 3.84 4.42
CA GLU A 109 17.37 5.15 3.80
C GLU A 109 16.23 5.35 2.79
N CYS A 110 15.83 4.31 2.07
CA CYS A 110 14.72 4.37 1.13
C CYS A 110 13.34 4.05 1.75
N ALA A 111 13.26 3.80 3.07
CA ALA A 111 12.03 3.32 3.69
C ALA A 111 10.87 4.31 3.59
N ASP A 112 11.14 5.61 3.67
CA ASP A 112 10.10 6.63 3.59
C ASP A 112 9.58 6.80 2.16
N ASN A 113 10.47 6.71 1.16
CA ASN A 113 10.11 6.65 -0.25
C ASN A 113 9.19 5.46 -0.55
N ARG A 114 9.52 4.26 -0.03
CA ARG A 114 8.65 3.09 -0.15
C ARG A 114 7.30 3.30 0.53
N MET A 115 7.28 3.90 1.72
CA MET A 115 6.01 4.19 2.40
C MET A 115 5.12 5.18 1.65
N GLU A 116 5.71 6.18 0.98
CA GLU A 116 4.95 7.11 0.13
C GLU A 116 4.27 6.35 -1.02
N ILE A 117 4.99 5.43 -1.67
CA ILE A 117 4.45 4.58 -2.73
C ILE A 117 3.28 3.74 -2.20
N TYR A 118 3.47 3.04 -1.09
CA TYR A 118 2.41 2.21 -0.51
C TYR A 118 1.17 3.02 -0.14
N SER A 119 1.37 4.20 0.48
CA SER A 119 0.28 5.13 0.83
C SER A 119 -0.48 5.58 -0.42
N LEU A 120 0.22 5.95 -1.50
CA LEU A 120 -0.40 6.35 -2.77
C LEU A 120 -1.27 5.22 -3.36
N MET A 121 -0.76 3.98 -3.34
CA MET A 121 -1.51 2.82 -3.83
C MET A 121 -2.77 2.56 -3.01
N PHE A 122 -2.67 2.58 -1.67
CA PHE A 122 -3.84 2.40 -0.81
C PHE A 122 -4.90 3.49 -0.98
N LYS A 123 -4.50 4.74 -1.27
CA LYS A 123 -5.44 5.83 -1.56
C LYS A 123 -6.31 5.57 -2.80
N GLN A 124 -5.88 4.71 -3.71
CA GLN A 124 -6.65 4.36 -4.90
C GLN A 124 -7.50 3.10 -4.71
N MET A 125 -7.34 2.37 -3.59
CA MET A 125 -8.09 1.15 -3.32
C MET A 125 -9.43 1.43 -2.64
N VAL A 126 -10.47 0.74 -3.09
CA VAL A 126 -11.73 0.62 -2.32
C VAL A 126 -11.61 -0.44 -1.23
N ASP A 127 -12.53 -0.44 -0.26
CA ASP A 127 -12.44 -1.30 0.92
C ASP A 127 -12.32 -2.79 0.60
N ASP A 128 -12.98 -3.25 -0.46
CA ASP A 128 -12.93 -4.65 -0.91
C ASP A 128 -11.53 -5.02 -1.42
N GLN A 129 -10.91 -4.14 -2.20
CA GLN A 129 -9.54 -4.30 -2.67
C GLN A 129 -8.54 -4.24 -1.51
N LYS A 130 -8.77 -3.35 -0.53
CA LYS A 130 -7.96 -3.31 0.71
C LYS A 130 -8.06 -4.61 1.49
N ARG A 131 -9.24 -5.22 1.62
CA ARG A 131 -9.42 -6.52 2.30
C ARG A 131 -8.64 -7.63 1.61
N ILE A 132 -8.70 -7.70 0.27
CA ILE A 132 -7.96 -8.69 -0.52
C ILE A 132 -6.45 -8.47 -0.38
N THR A 133 -6.00 -7.23 -0.52
CA THR A 133 -4.59 -6.84 -0.35
C THR A 133 -4.08 -7.23 1.01
N TYR A 134 -4.87 -6.96 2.04
CA TYR A 134 -4.55 -7.34 3.41
C TYR A 134 -4.38 -8.85 3.56
N ALA A 135 -5.34 -9.65 3.09
CA ALA A 135 -5.25 -11.11 3.13
C ALA A 135 -3.99 -11.63 2.42
N ARG A 136 -3.61 -11.03 1.28
CA ARG A 136 -2.38 -11.38 0.56
C ARG A 136 -1.11 -11.06 1.34
N ILE A 137 -1.06 -9.91 2.03
CA ILE A 137 0.08 -9.58 2.91
C ILE A 137 0.24 -10.64 4.00
N LEU A 138 -0.88 -11.05 4.61
CA LEU A 138 -0.85 -12.09 5.64
C LEU A 138 -0.33 -13.41 5.06
N GLU A 139 -0.92 -13.88 3.97
CA GLU A 139 -0.62 -15.18 3.38
C GLU A 139 0.77 -15.27 2.75
N GLN A 140 1.19 -14.24 2.02
CA GLN A 140 2.41 -14.29 1.20
C GLN A 140 3.64 -13.82 1.95
N ILE A 141 3.48 -12.93 2.95
CA ILE A 141 4.60 -12.32 3.67
C ILE A 141 4.61 -12.77 5.12
N LEU A 142 3.50 -12.68 5.87
CA LEU A 142 3.55 -12.98 7.30
C LEU A 142 3.50 -14.49 7.62
N MET A 143 2.75 -15.29 6.85
CA MET A 143 2.65 -16.73 7.10
C MET A 143 3.98 -17.48 6.96
N PRO A 144 4.85 -17.23 5.95
CA PRO A 144 6.17 -17.86 5.86
C PRO A 144 7.05 -17.67 7.12
N VAL A 145 6.85 -16.57 7.86
CA VAL A 145 7.53 -16.36 9.14
C VAL A 145 7.02 -17.33 10.20
N VAL A 146 5.71 -17.54 10.27
CA VAL A 146 5.07 -18.42 11.26
C VAL A 146 5.40 -19.89 10.97
N THR A 147 5.38 -20.27 9.70
CA THR A 147 5.72 -21.64 9.24
C THR A 147 7.22 -21.93 9.26
N ARG A 148 8.06 -20.90 9.43
CA ARG A 148 9.54 -20.96 9.39
C ARG A 148 10.09 -21.31 8.00
N ASP A 149 9.35 -20.98 6.95
CA ASP A 149 9.81 -21.11 5.56
C ASP A 149 10.84 -20.01 5.20
N VAL A 150 10.98 -18.99 6.06
CA VAL A 150 11.99 -17.94 5.94
C VAL A 150 12.82 -17.86 7.22
N GLN A 151 14.14 -17.83 7.04
CA GLN A 151 15.12 -17.56 8.09
C GLN A 151 15.35 -16.05 8.19
N ILE A 152 14.72 -15.39 9.16
CA ILE A 152 14.76 -13.92 9.30
C ILE A 152 16.15 -13.42 9.67
N GLU A 153 16.96 -14.23 10.34
CA GLU A 153 18.21 -13.86 10.99
C GLU A 153 19.36 -13.75 9.99
N ALA A 154 19.38 -14.63 9.00
CA ALA A 154 20.33 -14.58 7.89
C ALA A 154 19.89 -13.64 6.76
N ASN A 155 18.70 -13.03 6.85
CA ASN A 155 18.05 -12.39 5.71
C ASN A 155 17.66 -10.92 5.97
N GLU A 156 18.56 -10.01 5.62
CA GLU A 156 18.34 -8.58 5.81
C GLU A 156 17.21 -8.01 4.94
N ALA A 157 17.14 -8.41 3.68
CA ALA A 157 16.09 -7.95 2.76
C ALA A 157 14.70 -8.29 3.30
N TYR A 158 14.53 -9.50 3.84
CA TYR A 158 13.26 -9.92 4.42
C TYR A 158 12.94 -9.20 5.74
N ARG A 159 13.95 -8.86 6.56
CA ARG A 159 13.73 -7.99 7.74
C ARG A 159 13.21 -6.61 7.32
N ASN A 160 13.73 -6.06 6.22
CA ASN A 160 13.24 -4.79 5.69
C ASN A 160 11.79 -4.91 5.18
N VAL A 161 11.44 -6.00 4.49
CA VAL A 161 10.06 -6.32 4.11
C VAL A 161 9.14 -6.36 5.33
N LEU A 162 9.51 -7.07 6.40
CA LEU A 162 8.68 -7.15 7.61
C LEU A 162 8.48 -5.79 8.27
N ARG A 163 9.53 -4.97 8.33
CA ARG A 163 9.43 -3.61 8.88
C ARG A 163 8.47 -2.75 8.05
N ASP A 164 8.56 -2.82 6.73
CA ASP A 164 7.62 -2.14 5.84
C ASP A 164 6.19 -2.63 6.07
N VAL A 165 5.97 -3.94 6.16
CA VAL A 165 4.65 -4.52 6.46
C VAL A 165 4.10 -3.98 7.77
N PHE A 166 4.88 -3.95 8.85
CA PHE A 166 4.40 -3.40 10.13
C PHE A 166 4.05 -1.91 10.04
N ARG A 167 4.80 -1.12 9.26
CA ARG A 167 4.45 0.29 8.97
C ARG A 167 3.17 0.40 8.16
N ILE A 168 3.02 -0.42 7.11
CA ILE A 168 1.82 -0.50 6.27
C ILE A 168 0.57 -0.78 7.11
N LEU A 169 0.64 -1.76 8.02
CA LEU A 169 -0.46 -2.11 8.92
C LEU A 169 -0.91 -0.96 9.83
N GLY A 170 -0.04 0.03 10.05
CA GLY A 170 -0.34 1.25 10.79
C GLY A 170 -0.77 2.45 9.93
N LEU A 171 -0.78 2.34 8.60
CA LEU A 171 -1.20 3.44 7.72
C LEU A 171 -2.68 3.77 7.92
N LYS A 172 -3.00 5.07 7.98
CA LYS A 172 -4.40 5.54 7.99
C LYS A 172 -5.14 5.13 6.71
N GLU A 173 -4.44 5.11 5.58
CA GLU A 173 -5.01 4.74 4.27
C GLU A 173 -5.44 3.27 4.23
N MET A 174 -4.86 2.42 5.09
CA MET A 174 -5.25 1.02 5.21
C MET A 174 -6.58 0.84 5.95
N GLN A 175 -7.04 1.86 6.69
CA GLN A 175 -8.34 1.84 7.33
C GLN A 175 -9.45 1.84 6.27
N PHE A 176 -10.54 1.12 6.56
CA PHE A 176 -11.69 1.07 5.66
C PHE A 176 -12.48 2.39 5.74
N SER A 177 -13.03 2.81 4.60
CA SER A 177 -13.73 4.10 4.42
C SER A 177 -14.87 4.32 5.43
N VAL A 178 -15.53 3.23 5.80
CA VAL A 178 -16.53 3.12 6.88
C VAL A 178 -16.07 3.75 8.20
N PHE A 179 -14.77 3.75 8.47
CA PHE A 179 -14.21 4.22 9.74
C PHE A 179 -13.59 5.62 9.63
N ILE A 180 -13.13 6.01 8.43
CA ILE A 180 -12.55 7.35 8.17
C ILE A 180 -13.64 8.42 8.29
N LYS A 181 -14.80 8.21 7.66
CA LYS A 181 -15.94 9.15 7.74
C LYS A 181 -16.44 9.41 9.16
N ASN A 182 -16.23 8.46 10.07
CA ASN A 182 -16.65 8.61 11.47
C ASN A 182 -15.71 9.49 12.32
N THR A 183 -14.53 9.85 11.81
CA THR A 183 -13.50 10.61 12.55
C THR A 183 -13.50 12.09 12.15
N ASP A 184 -13.91 12.40 10.91
CA ASP A 184 -13.92 13.79 10.39
C ASP A 184 -15.28 14.50 10.61
N GLU A 185 -16.36 13.77 10.90
CA GLU A 185 -17.70 14.30 11.22
C GLU A 185 -17.92 14.42 12.75
N GLU A 186 -16.89 14.77 13.52
CA GLU A 186 -17.01 15.09 14.96
C GLU A 186 -17.37 16.56 15.23
N GLU A 187 -17.48 17.41 14.20
CA GLU A 187 -17.91 18.81 14.34
C GLU A 187 -19.23 19.07 13.59
N GLU A 188 -20.13 19.79 14.27
CA GLU A 188 -21.44 20.30 13.81
C GLU A 188 -22.60 19.31 13.68
N LEU A 189 -23.17 18.96 14.84
CA LEU A 189 -24.62 18.87 14.93
C LEU A 189 -25.10 20.09 15.73
N GLU A 190 -25.46 21.16 15.02
CA GLU A 190 -26.18 22.30 15.60
C GLU A 190 -27.53 21.83 16.16
N GLU A 191 -27.80 22.16 17.42
CA GLU A 191 -29.16 22.11 17.98
C GLU A 191 -29.93 23.32 17.43
N PRO A 192 -31.17 23.15 16.92
CA PRO A 192 -32.26 23.68 17.75
C PRO A 192 -33.65 23.02 17.63
N GLU A 193 -34.39 23.32 18.70
CA GLU A 193 -35.82 23.59 18.89
C GLU A 193 -36.89 22.48 18.79
N GLU A 194 -37.52 22.28 19.95
CA GLU A 194 -38.71 21.48 20.24
C GLU A 194 -39.90 21.92 19.38
N ASN A 195 -40.47 20.98 18.61
CA ASN A 195 -41.91 20.90 18.32
C ASN A 195 -42.23 19.52 17.71
N ALA A 196 -42.89 18.67 18.49
CA ALA A 196 -43.19 17.28 18.14
C ALA A 196 -44.25 17.17 17.02
N ASP A 197 -43.84 16.62 15.88
CA ASP A 197 -44.73 16.14 14.81
C ASP A 197 -44.22 14.80 14.25
N ALA A 198 -45.07 14.04 13.54
CA ALA A 198 -44.80 12.66 13.11
C ALA A 198 -43.49 12.47 12.31
N ASP A 199 -43.05 13.51 11.58
CA ASP A 199 -41.77 13.52 10.85
C ASP A 199 -40.55 13.47 11.80
N GLN A 200 -40.64 14.03 13.01
CA GLN A 200 -39.55 13.96 14.00
C GLN A 200 -39.36 12.55 14.55
N VAL A 201 -40.44 11.77 14.68
CA VAL A 201 -40.36 10.39 15.17
C VAL A 201 -39.69 9.49 14.13
N GLU A 202 -39.99 9.70 12.85
CA GLU A 202 -39.37 8.96 11.76
C GLU A 202 -37.89 9.34 11.59
N GLU A 203 -37.56 10.63 11.71
CA GLU A 203 -36.19 11.14 11.68
C GLU A 203 -35.37 10.67 12.90
N GLU A 204 -35.97 10.64 14.10
CA GLU A 204 -35.32 10.13 15.32
C GLU A 204 -35.08 8.61 15.23
N ASN A 205 -36.00 7.86 14.63
CA ASN A 205 -35.84 6.42 14.38
C ASN A 205 -34.75 6.14 13.34
N GLN A 206 -34.66 6.94 12.26
CA GLN A 206 -33.57 6.85 11.30
C GLN A 206 -32.22 7.16 11.97
N ARG A 207 -32.14 8.25 12.76
CA ARG A 207 -30.93 8.61 13.53
C ARG A 207 -30.54 7.50 14.53
N LYS A 208 -31.50 6.84 15.19
CA LYS A 208 -31.24 5.70 16.08
C LYS A 208 -30.73 4.48 15.31
N ALA A 209 -31.33 4.15 14.17
CA ALA A 209 -30.89 3.05 13.31
C ALA A 209 -29.47 3.29 12.76
N GLU A 210 -29.14 4.52 12.36
CA GLU A 210 -27.80 4.92 11.92
C GLU A 210 -26.78 4.82 13.07
N LYS A 211 -27.12 5.32 14.27
CA LYS A 211 -26.27 5.18 15.46
C LYS A 211 -26.02 3.71 15.80
N GLN A 212 -27.04 2.86 15.73
CA GLN A 212 -26.93 1.44 16.03
C GLN A 212 -26.11 0.68 14.97
N ASN A 213 -26.31 0.97 13.69
CA ASN A 213 -25.47 0.47 12.60
C ASN A 213 -24.01 0.93 12.76
N LYS A 214 -23.78 2.19 13.18
CA LYS A 214 -22.43 2.73 13.46
C LYS A 214 -21.76 1.97 14.61
N ALA A 215 -22.48 1.70 15.70
CA ALA A 215 -21.98 0.95 16.85
C ALA A 215 -21.62 -0.50 16.49
N GLN A 216 -22.50 -1.21 15.78
CA GLN A 216 -22.25 -2.59 15.32
C GLN A 216 -21.01 -2.66 14.41
N ARG A 217 -20.82 -1.68 13.52
CA ARG A 217 -19.64 -1.63 12.63
C ARG A 217 -18.34 -1.41 13.41
N LYS A 218 -18.35 -0.56 14.44
CA LYS A 218 -17.20 -0.35 15.34
C LYS A 218 -16.84 -1.64 16.08
N GLU A 219 -17.84 -2.38 16.56
CA GLU A 219 -17.64 -3.67 17.22
C GLU A 219 -17.02 -4.72 16.28
N LEU A 220 -17.53 -4.84 15.05
CA LEU A 220 -16.98 -5.74 14.03
C LEU A 220 -15.51 -5.43 13.72
N TRP A 221 -15.12 -4.15 13.71
CA TRP A 221 -13.72 -3.76 13.52
C TRP A 221 -12.83 -4.10 14.70
N ILE A 222 -13.31 -3.88 15.93
CA ILE A 222 -12.55 -4.28 17.13
C ILE A 222 -12.33 -5.78 17.12
N LYS A 223 -13.36 -6.57 16.80
CA LYS A 223 -13.25 -8.03 16.64
C LYS A 223 -12.27 -8.40 15.52
N PHE A 224 -12.35 -7.74 14.37
CA PHE A 224 -11.41 -7.97 13.27
C PHE A 224 -9.96 -7.66 13.66
N ARG A 225 -9.69 -6.51 14.28
CA ARG A 225 -8.35 -6.14 14.78
C ARG A 225 -7.85 -7.11 15.85
N GLN A 226 -8.70 -7.48 16.79
CA GLN A 226 -8.37 -8.48 17.81
C GLN A 226 -8.02 -9.82 17.18
N GLU A 227 -8.79 -10.25 16.18
CA GLU A 227 -8.54 -11.51 15.51
C GLU A 227 -7.26 -11.48 14.67
N ILE A 228 -6.96 -10.35 14.01
CA ILE A 228 -5.68 -10.11 13.33
C ILE A 228 -4.51 -10.24 14.30
N VAL A 229 -4.59 -9.52 15.42
CA VAL A 229 -3.54 -9.52 16.44
C VAL A 229 -3.34 -10.94 16.95
N ARG A 230 -4.45 -11.61 17.29
CA ARG A 230 -4.44 -12.95 17.89
C ARG A 230 -3.94 -14.03 16.94
N ARG A 231 -4.43 -14.04 15.70
CA ARG A 231 -4.14 -15.11 14.73
C ARG A 231 -2.89 -14.88 13.90
N THR A 232 -2.43 -13.64 13.77
CA THR A 232 -1.30 -13.33 12.88
C THR A 232 -0.16 -12.64 13.62
N LEU A 233 -0.40 -11.45 14.21
CA LEU A 233 0.70 -10.64 14.76
C LEU A 233 1.38 -11.29 15.96
N LEU A 234 0.62 -11.92 16.87
CA LEU A 234 1.18 -12.65 18.01
C LEU A 234 2.03 -13.87 17.56
N PRO A 235 1.52 -14.78 16.71
CA PRO A 235 2.33 -15.87 16.15
C PRO A 235 3.58 -15.39 15.39
N VAL A 236 3.45 -14.34 14.57
CA VAL A 236 4.58 -13.75 13.83
C VAL A 236 5.62 -13.23 14.82
N SER A 237 5.22 -12.40 15.79
CA SER A 237 6.13 -11.83 16.79
C SER A 237 6.82 -12.90 17.62
N SER A 238 6.08 -13.94 18.02
CA SER A 238 6.63 -15.12 18.72
C SER A 238 7.61 -15.90 17.84
N SER A 239 7.34 -16.04 16.54
CA SER A 239 8.26 -16.69 15.60
C SER A 239 9.53 -15.86 15.38
N VAL A 240 9.40 -14.56 15.12
CA VAL A 240 10.51 -13.60 15.00
C VAL A 240 11.39 -13.64 16.25
N TYR A 241 10.79 -13.57 17.45
CA TYR A 241 11.53 -13.64 18.70
C TYR A 241 12.29 -14.96 18.85
N ARG A 242 11.65 -16.09 18.56
CA ARG A 242 12.31 -17.41 18.61
C ARG A 242 13.44 -17.52 17.59
N GLN A 243 13.27 -16.92 16.43
CA GLN A 243 14.28 -16.89 15.39
C GLN A 243 15.50 -16.08 15.86
N VAL A 244 15.31 -14.82 16.22
CA VAL A 244 16.40 -13.91 16.59
C VAL A 244 17.07 -14.25 17.94
N LYS A 245 16.38 -14.89 18.88
CA LYS A 245 16.92 -15.18 20.23
C LYS A 245 18.02 -16.25 20.24
N TYR A 246 17.99 -17.21 19.30
CA TYR A 246 18.90 -18.36 19.31
C TYR A 246 20.03 -18.25 18.26
N VAL A 247 20.30 -17.03 17.81
CA VAL A 247 21.47 -16.63 17.00
C VAL A 247 22.54 -16.06 17.92
#